data_AF-A0A2M8P8B4-F1
#
_entry.id   AF-A0A2M8P8B4-F1
#
_cell.length_a   1.000
_cell.length_b   1.000
_cell.length_c   1.000
_cell.angle_alpha   90.00
_cell.angle_beta   90.00
_cell.angle_gamma   90.00
#
_symmetry.space_group_name_H-M   'P 1'
#
loop_
_entity.id
_entity.type
_entity.pdbx_description
1 polymer ?
#
loop_
_entity_poly.entity_id
_entity_poly.type
_entity_poly.pdbx_seq_one_letter_code
_entity_poly.pdbx_strand_id
1 'polypeptide(L)'
;LLQFLNKEIEVLEISRKIQSQAQSEIERMQREYFLREQLKAIRRELGEEDEQRAEVEQFRERIAAAQMPEEALREAQRELERMSRLPTASAEYGVIRTYLDWMANLPWQQLSGSAIDIERAR
;
A
#
# COMPACT_ATOMS: atom_id res chain seq x y z
N LEU A 1 51.95 -18.42 25.47
CA LEU A 1 52.26 -17.11 24.85
C LEU A 1 51.81 -17.06 23.38
N LEU A 2 52.37 -17.87 22.48
CA LEU A 2 51.96 -17.90 21.06
C LEU A 2 50.47 -18.19 20.81
N GLN A 3 49.86 -19.12 21.56
CA GLN A 3 48.43 -19.41 21.45
C GLN A 3 47.52 -18.25 21.88
N PHE A 4 47.92 -17.46 22.88
CA PHE A 4 47.14 -16.31 23.34
C PHE A 4 47.19 -15.18 22.31
N LEU A 5 48.37 -14.93 21.74
CA LEU A 5 48.55 -13.94 20.68
C LEU A 5 47.73 -14.28 19.42
N ASN A 6 47.71 -15.55 19.01
CA ASN A 6 46.88 -15.99 17.87
C ASN A 6 45.38 -15.79 18.14
N LYS A 7 44.93 -16.07 19.37
CA LYS A 7 43.53 -15.88 19.75
C LYS A 7 43.14 -14.40 19.77
N GLU A 8 44.03 -13.52 20.20
CA GLU A 8 43.83 -12.05 20.13
C GLU A 8 43.77 -11.54 18.69
N ILE A 9 44.62 -12.06 17.80
CA ILE A 9 44.59 -11.73 16.37
C ILE A 9 43.26 -12.14 15.74
N GLU A 10 42.78 -13.35 16.04
CA GLU A 10 41.52 -13.89 15.52
C GLU A 10 40.32 -13.05 15.99
N VAL A 11 40.31 -12.64 17.27
CA VAL A 11 39.29 -11.72 17.82
C VAL A 11 39.34 -10.34 17.15
N LEU A 12 40.52 -9.81 16.89
CA LEU A 12 40.70 -8.52 16.19
C LEU A 12 40.23 -8.59 14.73
N GLU A 13 40.51 -9.68 14.03
CA GLU A 13 40.04 -9.90 12.66
C GLU A 13 38.51 -10.00 12.59
N ILE A 14 37.91 -10.76 13.50
CA ILE A 14 36.44 -10.85 13.62
C ILE A 14 35.85 -9.47 13.92
N SER A 15 36.43 -8.73 14.86
CA SER A 15 35.95 -7.39 15.23
C SER A 15 36.01 -6.42 14.04
N ARG A 16 37.10 -6.43 13.27
CA ARG A 16 37.22 -5.63 12.05
C ARG A 16 36.21 -6.03 10.99
N LYS A 17 35.97 -7.33 10.82
CA LYS A 17 34.98 -7.85 9.87
C LYS A 17 33.56 -7.39 10.24
N ILE A 18 33.19 -7.49 11.52
CA ILE A 18 31.89 -7.02 12.03
C ILE A 18 31.75 -5.51 11.81
N GLN A 19 32.79 -4.73 12.14
CA GLN A 19 32.78 -3.28 11.96
C GLN A 19 32.59 -2.89 10.48
N SER A 20 33.30 -3.56 9.56
CA SER A 20 33.16 -3.32 8.13
C SER A 20 31.77 -3.68 7.60
N GLN A 21 31.16 -4.76 8.09
CA GLN A 21 29.80 -5.14 7.71
C GLN A 21 28.75 -4.15 8.25
N ALA A 22 28.87 -3.75 9.51
CA ALA A 22 27.98 -2.74 10.10
C ALA A 22 28.06 -1.41 9.33
N GLN A 23 29.27 -0.99 8.95
CA GLN A 23 29.46 0.25 8.21
C GLN A 23 28.86 0.20 6.80
N SER A 24 28.98 -0.92 6.08
CA SER A 24 28.39 -1.06 4.75
C SER A 24 26.86 -1.09 4.79
N GLU A 25 26.26 -1.70 5.82
CA GLU A 25 24.81 -1.66 6.03
C GLU A 25 24.30 -0.25 6.35
N ILE A 26 25.03 0.49 7.21
CA ILE A 26 24.68 1.88 7.52
C ILE A 26 24.73 2.76 6.26
N GLU A 27 25.77 2.64 5.44
CA GLU A 27 25.88 3.39 4.18
C GLU A 27 24.78 3.02 3.19
N ARG A 28 24.39 1.74 3.13
CA ARG A 28 23.27 1.30 2.30
C ARG A 28 21.97 1.93 2.77
N MET A 29 21.70 1.88 4.07
CA MET A 29 20.49 2.44 4.68
C MET A 29 20.41 3.97 4.49
N GLN A 30 21.53 4.69 4.67
CA GLN A 30 21.58 6.13 4.42
C GLN A 30 21.31 6.48 2.95
N ARG A 31 21.91 5.74 2.01
CA ARG A 31 21.63 5.92 0.58
C ARG A 31 20.18 5.66 0.26
N GLU A 32 19.60 4.58 0.77
CA GLU A 32 18.19 4.25 0.53
C GLU A 32 17.25 5.30 1.11
N TYR A 33 17.52 5.79 2.32
CA TYR A 33 16.78 6.89 2.94
C TYR A 33 16.82 8.16 2.08
N PHE A 34 18.01 8.54 1.63
CA PHE A 34 18.19 9.74 0.81
C PHE A 34 17.46 9.63 -0.53
N LEU A 35 17.56 8.49 -1.22
CA LEU A 35 16.83 8.23 -2.47
C LEU A 35 15.31 8.26 -2.27
N ARG A 36 14.80 7.76 -1.14
CA ARG A 36 13.37 7.85 -0.79
C ARG A 36 12.91 9.29 -0.61
N GLU A 37 13.68 10.11 0.11
CA GLU A 37 13.34 11.52 0.28
C GLU A 37 13.41 12.30 -1.04
N GLN A 38 14.38 11.99 -1.91
CA GLN A 38 14.42 12.57 -3.26
C GLN A 38 13.20 12.18 -4.10
N LEU A 39 12.81 10.90 -4.09
CA LEU A 39 11.61 10.45 -4.78
C LEU A 39 10.37 11.17 -4.25
N LYS A 40 10.26 11.38 -2.94
CA LYS A 40 9.16 12.11 -2.32
C LYS A 40 9.12 13.58 -2.78
N ALA A 41 10.28 14.24 -2.87
CA ALA A 41 10.38 15.59 -3.39
C ALA A 41 9.98 15.67 -4.88
N ILE A 42 10.45 14.73 -5.70
CA ILE A 42 10.08 14.65 -7.14
C ILE A 42 8.57 14.48 -7.30
N ARG A 43 7.93 13.56 -6.57
CA ARG A 43 6.47 13.36 -6.63
C ARG A 43 5.68 14.61 -6.27
N ARG A 44 6.18 15.38 -5.31
CA ARG A 44 5.57 16.64 -4.90
C ARG A 44 5.72 17.73 -5.97
N GLU A 45 6.87 17.79 -6.64
CA GLU A 45 7.06 18.73 -7.77
C GLU A 45 6.26 18.32 -9.02
N LEU A 46 6.06 17.02 -9.25
CA LEU A 46 5.25 16.50 -10.36
C LEU A 46 3.73 16.64 -10.14
N GLY A 47 3.27 16.98 -8.93
CA GLY A 47 1.84 17.11 -8.63
C GLY A 47 1.09 15.77 -8.48
N GLU A 48 1.80 14.64 -8.45
CA GLU A 48 1.19 13.31 -8.31
C GLU A 48 0.42 13.14 -6.99
N GLU A 49 0.85 13.84 -5.92
CA GLU A 49 0.11 13.86 -4.65
C GLU A 49 -1.27 14.51 -4.79
N ASP A 50 -1.43 15.50 -5.66
CA ASP A 50 -2.71 16.18 -5.88
C ASP A 50 -3.66 15.33 -6.74
N GLU A 51 -3.13 14.64 -7.76
CA GLU A 51 -3.92 13.70 -8.58
C GLU A 51 -4.41 12.51 -7.75
N GLN A 52 -3.54 11.92 -6.92
CA GLN A 52 -3.92 10.82 -6.05
C GLN A 52 -4.98 11.25 -5.04
N ARG A 53 -4.84 12.44 -4.44
CA ARG A 53 -5.85 12.97 -3.52
C ARG A 53 -7.18 13.21 -4.22
N ALA A 54 -7.17 13.78 -5.42
CA ALA A 54 -8.38 14.01 -6.20
C ALA A 54 -9.11 12.69 -6.52
N GLU A 55 -8.37 11.64 -6.89
CA GLU A 55 -8.94 10.31 -7.16
C GLU A 55 -9.55 9.69 -5.88
N VAL A 56 -8.86 9.81 -4.73
CA VAL A 56 -9.38 9.33 -3.44
C VAL A 56 -10.66 10.06 -3.02
N GLU A 57 -10.74 11.38 -3.20
CA GLU A 57 -11.96 12.13 -2.92
C GLU A 57 -13.12 11.72 -3.84
N GLN A 58 -12.87 11.51 -5.14
CA GLN A 58 -13.90 11.01 -6.06
C GLN A 58 -14.46 9.65 -5.62
N PHE A 59 -13.59 8.71 -5.20
CA PHE A 59 -14.06 7.43 -4.69
C PHE A 59 -14.83 7.58 -3.37
N ARG A 60 -14.43 8.50 -2.49
CA ARG A 60 -15.17 8.78 -1.25
C ARG A 60 -16.60 9.24 -1.54
N GLU A 61 -16.78 10.16 -2.48
CA GLU A 61 -18.10 10.64 -2.90
C GLU A 61 -18.94 9.52 -3.52
N ARG A 62 -18.36 8.71 -4.41
CA ARG A 62 -19.05 7.57 -5.04
C ARG A 62 -19.48 6.52 -4.02
N ILE A 63 -18.63 6.20 -3.05
CA ILE A 63 -18.95 5.23 -1.98
C ILE A 63 -20.10 5.75 -1.11
N ALA A 64 -20.10 7.05 -0.79
CA ALA A 64 -21.19 7.66 -0.03
C ALA A 64 -22.51 7.64 -0.82
N ALA A 65 -22.47 7.81 -2.15
CA ALA A 65 -23.65 7.77 -3.01
C ALA A 65 -24.18 6.35 -3.29
N ALA A 66 -23.33 5.32 -3.22
CA ALA A 66 -23.68 3.93 -3.56
C ALA A 66 -24.65 3.26 -2.57
N GLN A 67 -24.92 3.88 -1.41
CA GLN A 67 -25.84 3.39 -0.38
C GLN A 67 -25.60 1.92 0.00
N MET A 68 -24.33 1.59 0.23
CA MET A 68 -23.89 0.24 0.57
C MET A 68 -24.41 -0.20 1.95
N PRO A 69 -24.65 -1.51 2.17
CA PRO A 69 -24.82 -2.08 3.50
C PRO A 69 -23.61 -1.79 4.40
N GLU A 70 -23.81 -1.79 5.72
CA GLU A 70 -22.79 -1.39 6.70
C GLU A 70 -21.47 -2.18 6.57
N GLU A 71 -21.55 -3.49 6.33
CA GLU A 71 -20.38 -4.36 6.15
C GLU A 71 -19.58 -3.98 4.89
N ALA A 72 -20.27 -3.80 3.76
CA ALA A 72 -19.66 -3.39 2.49
C ALA A 72 -19.06 -1.99 2.56
N LEU A 73 -19.74 -1.05 3.23
CA LEU A 73 -19.24 0.31 3.43
C LEU A 73 -17.94 0.31 4.25
N ARG A 74 -17.88 -0.50 5.32
CA ARG A 74 -16.72 -0.60 6.19
C ARG A 74 -15.49 -1.13 5.45
N GLU A 75 -15.66 -2.17 4.64
CA GLU A 75 -14.55 -2.69 3.82
C GLU A 75 -14.13 -1.71 2.71
N ALA A 76 -15.08 -1.04 2.06
CA ALA A 76 -14.78 -0.01 1.06
C ALA A 76 -13.98 1.16 1.66
N GLN A 77 -14.34 1.62 2.86
CA GLN A 77 -13.60 2.67 3.57
C GLN A 77 -12.20 2.22 3.97
N ARG A 78 -12.04 0.98 4.45
CA ARG A 78 -10.75 0.40 4.81
C ARG A 78 -9.79 0.33 3.62
N GLU A 79 -10.27 -0.14 2.47
CA GLU A 79 -9.44 -0.19 1.26
C GLU A 79 -9.21 1.21 0.65
N LEU A 80 -10.14 2.16 0.80
CA LEU A 80 -9.94 3.56 0.42
C LEU A 80 -8.83 4.23 1.24
N GLU A 81 -8.80 4.03 2.55
CA GLU A 81 -7.70 4.51 3.40
C GLU A 81 -6.36 3.90 2.95
N ARG A 82 -6.36 2.62 2.60
CA ARG A 82 -5.17 1.94 2.10
C ARG A 82 -4.69 2.54 0.77
N MET A 83 -5.61 2.85 -0.15
CA MET A 83 -5.33 3.53 -1.42
C MET A 83 -4.68 4.90 -1.22
N SER A 84 -5.11 5.66 -0.21
CA SER A 84 -4.55 6.99 0.09
C SER A 84 -3.09 6.96 0.58
N ARG A 85 -2.64 5.83 1.13
CA ARG A 85 -1.28 5.64 1.68
C ARG A 85 -0.35 4.91 0.72
N LEU A 86 -0.90 4.18 -0.24
CA LEU A 86 -0.12 3.42 -1.21
C LEU A 86 0.40 4.34 -2.33
N PRO A 87 1.66 4.17 -2.77
CA PRO A 87 2.13 4.81 -4.00
C PRO A 87 1.29 4.40 -5.21
N THR A 88 0.92 5.34 -6.07
CA THR A 88 0.24 5.11 -7.36
C THR A 88 0.99 4.12 -8.26
N ALA A 89 2.32 4.11 -8.20
CA ALA A 89 3.18 3.18 -8.92
C ALA A 89 3.16 1.72 -8.39
N SER A 90 2.50 1.46 -7.26
CA SER A 90 2.40 0.10 -6.69
C SER A 90 1.44 -0.76 -7.49
N ALA A 91 1.80 -2.02 -7.75
CA ALA A 91 0.89 -3.00 -8.35
C ALA A 91 -0.39 -3.19 -7.54
N GLU A 92 -0.33 -3.00 -6.21
CA GLU A 92 -1.50 -3.08 -5.32
C GLU A 92 -2.49 -1.93 -5.52
N TYR A 93 -2.02 -0.76 -5.98
CA TYR A 93 -2.87 0.42 -6.18
C TYR A 93 -3.93 0.15 -7.25
N GLY A 94 -3.53 -0.43 -8.38
CA GLY A 94 -4.46 -0.77 -9.47
C GLY A 94 -5.50 -1.81 -9.06
N VAL A 95 -5.13 -2.77 -8.21
CA VAL A 95 -6.05 -3.80 -7.69
C VAL A 95 -7.10 -3.15 -6.78
N ILE A 96 -6.67 -2.32 -5.82
CA ILE A 96 -7.58 -1.63 -4.90
C ILE A 96 -8.52 -0.68 -5.65
N ARG A 97 -7.99 0.09 -6.60
CA ARG A 97 -8.78 0.98 -7.45
C ARG A 97 -9.89 0.22 -8.19
N THR A 98 -9.56 -0.92 -8.79
CA THR A 98 -10.53 -1.77 -9.50
C THR A 98 -11.59 -2.32 -8.54
N TYR A 99 -11.17 -2.77 -7.35
CA TYR A 99 -12.09 -3.25 -6.33
C TYR A 99 -13.06 -2.16 -5.86
N LEU A 100 -12.56 -0.96 -5.56
CA LEU A 100 -13.39 0.18 -5.16
C LEU A 100 -14.35 0.62 -6.27
N ASP A 101 -13.93 0.54 -7.54
CA ASP A 101 -14.80 0.82 -8.67
C ASP A 101 -15.95 -0.18 -8.78
N TRP A 102 -15.68 -1.48 -8.57
CA TRP A 102 -16.74 -2.49 -8.53
C TRP A 102 -17.70 -2.25 -7.36
N MET A 103 -17.16 -2.02 -6.16
CA MET A 103 -17.98 -1.73 -4.98
C MET A 103 -18.88 -0.53 -5.19
N ALA A 104 -18.38 0.56 -5.78
CA ALA A 104 -19.15 1.76 -6.05
C ALA A 104 -20.20 1.61 -7.17
N ASN A 105 -19.97 0.72 -8.14
CA ASN A 105 -20.87 0.51 -9.29
C ASN A 105 -21.93 -0.57 -9.06
N LEU A 106 -21.79 -1.40 -8.02
CA LEU A 106 -22.77 -2.44 -7.72
C LEU A 106 -24.10 -1.83 -7.28
N PRO A 107 -25.25 -2.33 -7.78
CA PRO A 107 -26.55 -1.79 -7.45
C PRO A 107 -27.05 -2.35 -6.11
N TRP A 108 -26.46 -1.89 -5.00
CA TRP A 108 -26.73 -2.39 -3.64
C TRP A 108 -28.20 -2.36 -3.21
N GLN A 109 -29.00 -1.46 -3.78
CA GLN A 109 -30.43 -1.32 -3.47
C GLN A 109 -31.38 -1.83 -4.56
N GLN A 110 -30.88 -2.27 -5.73
CA GLN A 110 -31.77 -2.81 -6.76
C GLN A 110 -31.94 -4.31 -6.59
N LEU A 111 -33.01 -4.71 -5.90
CA LEU A 111 -33.53 -6.06 -6.04
C LEU A 111 -34.32 -6.16 -7.35
N SER A 112 -33.82 -6.91 -8.32
CA SER A 112 -34.63 -7.39 -9.44
C SER A 112 -35.51 -8.54 -8.96
N GLY A 113 -36.61 -8.22 -8.30
CA GLY A 113 -37.64 -9.18 -7.91
C GLY A 113 -38.87 -9.01 -8.81
N SER A 114 -38.93 -9.72 -9.94
CA SER A 114 -40.24 -10.06 -10.47
C SER A 114 -40.88 -11.08 -9.54
N ALA A 115 -42.16 -10.92 -9.23
CA ALA A 115 -42.92 -11.96 -8.54
C ALA A 115 -42.80 -13.25 -9.36
N ILE A 116 -42.23 -14.29 -8.74
CA ILE A 116 -42.16 -15.62 -9.34
C ILE A 116 -43.59 -16.16 -9.32
N ASP A 117 -44.31 -15.95 -10.42
CA ASP A 117 -45.66 -16.44 -10.62
C ASP A 117 -45.59 -17.90 -11.07
N ILE A 118 -45.84 -18.81 -10.13
CA ILE A 118 -45.77 -20.26 -10.35
C ILE A 118 -46.82 -20.72 -11.37
N GLU A 119 -47.94 -20.00 -11.53
CA GLU A 119 -48.95 -20.34 -12.54
C GLU A 119 -48.49 -20.01 -13.98
N ARG A 120 -47.61 -19.02 -14.14
CA ARG A 120 -47.08 -18.61 -15.45
C ARG A 120 -45.95 -19.50 -15.96
N ALA A 121 -45.39 -20.34 -15.10
CA ALA A 121 -44.27 -21.24 -15.37
C ALA A 121 -44.69 -22.67 -15.76
N ARG A 122 -46.01 -22.93 -15.89
CA ARG A 122 -46.55 -24.25 -16.24
C ARG A 122 -47.04 -24.33 -17.68
#